data_AF-A0A955WWV5-F1
#
_entry.id   AF-A0A955WWV5-F1
#
_cell.length_a   1.000
_cell.length_b   1.000
_cell.length_c   1.000
_cell.angle_alpha   90.00
_cell.angle_beta   90.00
_cell.angle_gamma   90.00
#
_symmetry.space_group_name_H-M   'P 1'
#
loop_
_entity.id
_entity.type
_entity.pdbx_description
1 polymer ?
#
loop_
_entity_poly.entity_id
_entity_poly.type
_entity_poly.pdbx_seq_one_letter_code
_entity_poly.pdbx_strand_id
1 'polypeptide(L)' 'TCRMGSDPTASVVGPDFQHHRVAGLYVADSSVFPSNLGVNPQIPIMALAARCADRVLAA' A
#
# COMPACT_ATOMS: atom_id res chain seq x y z
N THR A 1 0.94 -7.57 -8.78
CA THR A 1 1.38 -6.47 -7.90
C THR A 1 0.14 -5.81 -7.32
N CYS A 2 0.15 -5.35 -6.07
CA CYS A 2 -1.01 -4.72 -5.41
C CYS A 2 -0.93 -3.20 -5.43
N ARG A 3 -0.88 -2.62 -6.64
CA ARG A 3 -0.72 -1.17 -6.85
C ARG A 3 -1.67 -0.34 -5.98
N MET A 4 -1.14 0.67 -5.31
CA MET A 4 -1.92 1.70 -4.60
C MET A 4 -2.50 2.73 -5.56
N GLY A 5 -3.74 3.15 -5.33
CA GLY A 5 -4.40 4.20 -6.09
C GLY A 5 -5.79 4.53 -5.56
N SER A 6 -6.36 5.65 -6.02
CA SER A 6 -7.72 6.06 -5.65
C SER A 6 -8.82 5.42 -6.50
N ASP A 7 -8.47 4.86 -7.67
CA ASP A 7 -9.41 4.21 -8.58
C ASP A 7 -9.43 2.68 -8.36
N PRO A 8 -10.53 2.10 -7.83
CA PRO A 8 -10.65 0.66 -7.57
C PRO A 8 -10.77 -0.21 -8.83
N THR A 9 -10.86 0.38 -10.01
CA THR A 9 -10.81 -0.33 -11.30
C THR A 9 -9.39 -0.46 -11.85
N ALA A 10 -8.48 0.41 -11.41
CA ALA A 10 -7.09 0.48 -11.87
C ALA A 10 -6.04 0.22 -10.77
N SER A 11 -6.47 -0.01 -9.53
CA SER A 11 -5.60 -0.26 -8.37
C SER A 11 -6.21 -1.30 -7.42
N VAL A 12 -5.39 -1.83 -6.51
CA VAL A 12 -5.75 -2.92 -5.60
C VAL A 12 -6.02 -2.40 -4.19
N VAL A 13 -5.22 -1.44 -3.73
CA VAL A 13 -5.37 -0.82 -2.41
C VAL A 13 -5.54 0.69 -2.52
N GLY A 14 -6.24 1.27 -1.55
CA GLY A 14 -6.38 2.71 -1.39
C GLY A 14 -5.13 3.38 -0.80
N PRO A 15 -5.10 4.73 -0.72
CA PRO A 15 -4.03 5.49 -0.06
C PRO A 15 -3.84 5.18 1.44
N ASP A 16 -4.80 4.46 2.02
CA ASP A 16 -4.84 3.95 3.39
C ASP A 16 -4.36 2.49 3.51
N PHE A 17 -3.81 1.92 2.43
CA PHE A 17 -3.30 0.54 2.33
C PHE A 17 -4.37 -0.55 2.37
N GLN A 18 -5.65 -0.21 2.50
CA GLN A 18 -6.73 -1.19 2.57
C GLN A 18 -7.14 -1.64 1.16
N HIS A 19 -7.43 -2.93 1.00
CA HIS A 19 -7.93 -3.49 -0.23
C HIS A 19 -9.32 -2.93 -0.56
N HIS A 20 -9.51 -2.42 -1.78
CA HIS A 20 -10.75 -1.72 -2.19
C HIS A 20 -12.05 -2.52 -1.98
N ARG A 21 -11.96 -3.85 -2.03
CA ARG A 21 -13.13 -4.74 -1.99
C ARG A 21 -13.18 -5.68 -0.79
N VAL A 22 -12.18 -5.66 0.08
CA VAL A 22 -12.09 -6.56 1.23
C VAL A 22 -11.76 -5.74 2.46
N ALA A 23 -12.79 -5.48 3.27
CA ALA A 23 -12.63 -4.74 4.51
C ALA A 23 -11.69 -5.48 5.47
N GLY A 24 -10.80 -4.74 6.13
CA GLY A 24 -9.83 -5.29 7.07
C GLY A 24 -8.62 -5.98 6.44
N LEU A 25 -8.52 -6.06 5.11
CA LEU A 25 -7.34 -6.57 4.41
C LEU A 25 -6.42 -5.43 3.99
N TYR A 26 -5.17 -5.46 4.43
CA TYR A 26 -4.17 -4.42 4.15
C TYR A 26 -2.93 -5.02 3.48
N VAL A 27 -2.24 -4.22 2.66
CA VAL A 27 -0.99 -4.62 1.99
C VAL A 27 0.12 -3.61 2.30
N ALA A 28 1.29 -4.10 2.71
CA ALA A 28 2.42 -3.30 3.20
C ALA A 28 3.77 -3.80 2.67
N ASP A 29 3.89 -3.96 1.35
CA ASP A 29 5.12 -4.41 0.68
C ASP A 29 5.46 -3.53 -0.53
N SER A 30 6.49 -3.89 -1.30
CA SER A 30 6.87 -3.13 -2.50
C SER A 30 5.81 -3.11 -3.60
N SER A 31 4.84 -4.03 -3.57
CA SER A 31 3.86 -4.15 -4.64
C SER A 31 2.84 -3.00 -4.64
N VAL A 32 2.76 -2.23 -3.54
CA VAL A 32 1.89 -1.05 -3.44
C VAL A 32 2.42 0.17 -4.19
N PHE A 33 3.70 0.21 -4.54
CA PHE A 33 4.24 1.33 -5.32
C PHE A 33 3.56 1.42 -6.70
N PRO A 34 3.07 2.60 -7.12
CA PRO A 34 2.46 2.79 -8.43
C PRO A 34 3.42 2.55 -9.60
N SER A 35 4.72 2.76 -9.37
CA SER A 35 5.79 2.56 -10.35
C SER A 35 7.08 2.09 -9.66
N ASN A 36 8.02 1.59 -10.45
CA ASN A 36 9.37 1.32 -9.97
C ASN A 36 10.04 2.64 -9.51
N LEU A 37 10.83 2.58 -8.43
CA LEU A 37 11.51 3.76 -7.85
C LEU A 37 12.87 4.05 -8.49
N GLY A 38 13.39 3.19 -9.36
CA GLY A 38 14.69 3.33 -10.04
C GLY A 38 15.91 3.11 -9.13
N VAL A 39 15.70 2.90 -7.84
CA VAL A 39 16.72 2.68 -6.81
C VAL A 39 16.29 1.55 -5.86
N ASN A 40 17.17 1.13 -4.95
CA ASN A 40 16.82 0.13 -3.93
C ASN A 40 15.63 0.64 -3.06
N PRO A 41 14.48 -0.05 -3.05
CA PRO A 41 13.28 0.41 -2.36
C PRO A 41 13.23 0.06 -0.87
N GLN A 42 14.26 -0.54 -0.27
CA GLN A 42 14.20 -1.08 1.09
C GLN A 42 13.71 -0.06 2.13
N ILE A 43 14.33 1.14 2.20
CA ILE A 43 13.92 2.18 3.16
C ILE A 43 12.48 2.69 2.87
N PRO A 44 12.12 3.02 1.61
CA PRO A 44 10.74 3.34 1.26
C PRO A 44 9.71 2.29 1.66
N ILE A 45 10.02 0.98 1.50
CA ILE A 45 9.15 -0.11 1.91
C ILE A 45 8.97 -0.11 3.43
N MET A 46 10.06 -0.03 4.19
CA MET A 46 10.00 0.01 5.66
C MET A 46 9.18 1.22 6.16
N ALA A 47 9.33 2.39 5.53
CA ALA A 47 8.59 3.59 5.88
C ALA A 47 7.08 3.45 5.59
N LEU A 48 6.70 2.92 4.42
CA LEU A 48 5.30 2.66 4.09
C LEU A 48 4.69 1.57 4.98
N ALA A 49 5.44 0.53 5.33
CA ALA A 49 4.98 -0.51 6.23
C ALA A 49 4.69 0.03 7.64
N ALA A 50 5.55 0.90 8.18
CA ALA A 50 5.30 1.59 9.43
C ALA A 50 4.02 2.46 9.36
N ARG A 51 3.86 3.24 8.28
CA ARG A 51 2.66 4.04 8.06
C ARG A 51 1.39 3.18 7.92
N CYS A 52 1.48 2.03 7.28
CA CYS A 52 0.38 1.08 7.18
C CYS A 52 0.00 0.53 8.57
N ALA A 53 0.98 0.18 9.40
CA ALA A 53 0.72 -0.25 10.78
C ALA A 53 -0.04 0.82 11.58
N ASP A 54 0.34 2.10 11.46
CA ASP A 54 -0.39 3.21 12.10
C ASP A 54 -1.85 3.32 11.59
N ARG A 55 -2.10 3.03 10.31
CA ARG A 55 -3.47 2.99 9.75
C ARG A 55 -4.26 1.82 10.31
N VAL A 56 -3.66 0.64 10.38
CA VAL A 56 -4.29 -0.57 10.94
C VAL A 56 -4.67 -0.38 12.40
N LEU A 57 -3.81 0.28 13.20
CA LEU A 57 -4.09 0.57 14.61
C LEU A 57 -5.17 1.63 14.83
N ALA A 58 -5.40 2.50 13.85
CA ALA A 58 -6.40 3.57 13.93
C ALA A 58 -7.78 3.19 13.33
N ALA A 59 -7.89 1.99 12.74
CA ALA A 59 -9.11 1.47 12.13
C ALA A 59 -9.94 0.66 13.12
#